data_AF-A0A1D9QE30-F1
#
_entry.id   AF-A0A1D9QE30-F1
#
_cell.length_a   1.000
_cell.length_b   1.000
_cell.length_c   1.000
_cell.angle_alpha   90.00
_cell.angle_beta   90.00
_cell.angle_gamma   90.00
#
_symmetry.space_group_name_H-M   'P 1'
#
loop_
_entity.id
_entity.type
_entity.pdbx_description
1 polymer ?
#
loop_
_entity_poly.entity_id
_entity_poly.type
_entity_poly.pdbx_seq_one_letter_code
_entity_poly.pdbx_strand_id
1 'polypeptide(L)'
;MSLMIFHFFKDIHRIQDFLHGIWKNYKNRKLDLGSASLMTNSAFELVRRNEYEILATAPKLFSMKRSYDTIAIVIFYANTFSHSQDPEQTITAKKMLRPTRFDNFIHLSTSRILMKYDFLSKMEPDSPGYPILSFPLHAGYSSYSEVRGTLDMNKKEEEDAFSGLRKLRMEGIISVSLVFASRIFLDLHDILGSEIKMGRRHLNVTGNRIGRNLEATGVFSEAGHQMACYGTDDRIAHGRYVFRQSTPICH
;
A
#
# COMPACT_ATOMS: atom_id res chain seq x y z
N MET A 1 -6.47 1.83 26.28
CA MET A 1 -5.63 1.55 25.09
C MET A 1 -5.91 0.17 24.50
N SER A 2 -5.86 -0.91 25.28
CA SER A 2 -6.20 -2.27 24.82
C SER A 2 -7.57 -2.37 24.14
N LEU A 3 -8.61 -1.76 24.73
CA LEU A 3 -9.96 -1.74 24.15
C LEU A 3 -10.02 -1.02 22.77
N MET A 4 -9.27 0.08 22.62
CA MET A 4 -9.18 0.82 21.35
C MET A 4 -8.52 -0.04 20.27
N ILE A 5 -7.42 -0.71 20.60
CA ILE A 5 -6.73 -1.61 19.67
C ILE A 5 -7.60 -2.82 19.33
N PHE A 6 -8.33 -3.38 20.30
CA PHE A 6 -9.30 -4.45 20.05
C PHE A 6 -10.39 -4.02 19.06
N HIS A 7 -11.01 -2.85 19.27
CA HIS A 7 -12.01 -2.31 18.35
C HIS A 7 -11.43 -2.05 16.96
N PHE A 8 -10.20 -1.54 16.89
CA PHE A 8 -9.52 -1.33 15.62
C PHE A 8 -9.37 -2.62 14.80
N PHE A 9 -8.89 -3.73 15.40
CA PHE A 9 -8.83 -5.00 14.67
C PHE A 9 -10.22 -5.54 14.32
N LYS A 10 -11.20 -5.37 15.22
CA LYS A 10 -12.60 -5.75 14.92
C LYS A 10 -13.13 -5.01 13.70
N ASP A 11 -12.82 -3.72 13.57
CA ASP A 11 -13.22 -2.91 12.42
C ASP A 11 -12.44 -3.29 11.15
N ILE A 12 -11.15 -3.65 11.27
CA ILE A 12 -10.39 -4.22 10.16
C ILE A 12 -11.08 -5.48 9.58
N HIS A 13 -11.53 -6.40 10.43
CA HIS A 13 -12.27 -7.59 9.96
C HIS A 13 -13.58 -7.22 9.27
N ARG A 14 -14.32 -6.26 9.82
CA ARG A 14 -15.56 -5.78 9.19
C ARG A 14 -15.31 -5.18 7.81
N ILE A 15 -14.24 -4.40 7.67
CA ILE A 15 -13.82 -3.83 6.39
C ILE A 15 -13.40 -4.95 5.42
N GLN A 16 -12.67 -5.96 5.90
CA GLN A 16 -12.30 -7.13 5.10
C GLN A 16 -13.54 -7.87 4.58
N ASP A 17 -14.50 -8.18 5.45
CA ASP A 17 -15.75 -8.86 5.08
C ASP A 17 -16.56 -8.04 4.08
N PHE A 18 -16.60 -6.72 4.27
CA PHE A 18 -17.22 -5.81 3.33
C PHE A 18 -16.55 -5.88 1.95
N LEU A 19 -15.21 -5.75 1.88
CA LEU A 19 -14.47 -5.86 0.63
C LEU A 19 -14.64 -7.23 -0.02
N HIS A 20 -14.65 -8.31 0.78
CA HIS A 20 -14.92 -9.65 0.27
C HIS A 20 -16.29 -9.73 -0.43
N GLY A 21 -17.32 -9.08 0.14
CA GLY A 21 -18.63 -8.94 -0.49
C GLY A 21 -18.59 -8.13 -1.80
N ILE A 22 -17.87 -7.00 -1.80
CA ILE A 22 -17.66 -6.16 -2.99
C ILE A 22 -17.03 -6.96 -4.14
N TRP A 23 -15.97 -7.71 -3.86
CA TRP A 23 -15.26 -8.48 -4.88
C TRP A 23 -16.03 -9.72 -5.35
N LYS A 24 -16.84 -10.34 -4.48
CA LYS A 24 -17.83 -11.35 -4.91
C LYS A 24 -18.87 -10.75 -5.85
N ASN A 25 -19.38 -9.55 -5.56
CA ASN A 25 -20.34 -8.87 -6.43
C ASN A 25 -19.72 -8.51 -7.79
N TYR A 26 -18.46 -8.07 -7.79
CA TYR A 26 -17.70 -7.85 -9.03
C TYR A 26 -17.56 -9.13 -9.85
N LYS A 27 -17.12 -10.26 -9.23
CA LYS A 27 -17.03 -11.56 -9.89
C LYS A 27 -18.36 -11.99 -10.52
N ASN A 28 -19.46 -11.76 -9.82
CA ASN A 28 -20.81 -12.06 -10.28
C ASN A 28 -21.37 -11.02 -11.28
N ARG A 29 -20.54 -10.07 -11.74
CA ARG A 29 -20.90 -8.98 -12.67
C ARG A 29 -22.04 -8.07 -12.16
N LYS A 30 -22.24 -8.01 -10.84
CA LYS A 30 -23.23 -7.13 -10.18
C LYS A 30 -22.66 -5.75 -9.82
N LEU A 31 -21.34 -5.63 -9.84
CA LEU A 31 -20.60 -4.40 -9.57
C LEU A 31 -19.51 -4.25 -10.62
N ASP A 32 -19.28 -3.04 -11.11
CA ASP A 32 -18.19 -2.78 -12.04
C ASP A 32 -16.82 -2.72 -11.32
N LEU A 33 -15.74 -2.88 -12.09
CA LEU A 33 -14.38 -2.89 -11.56
C LEU A 33 -13.97 -1.54 -10.95
N GLY A 34 -14.44 -0.43 -11.51
CA GLY A 34 -14.11 0.91 -11.03
C GLY A 34 -14.66 1.12 -9.63
N SER A 35 -15.94 0.82 -9.43
CA SER A 35 -16.58 0.88 -8.11
C SER A 35 -15.90 -0.01 -7.08
N ALA A 36 -15.59 -1.26 -7.43
CA ALA A 36 -14.89 -2.19 -6.54
C ALA A 36 -13.50 -1.67 -6.14
N SER A 37 -12.76 -1.11 -7.10
CA SER A 37 -11.43 -0.53 -6.88
C SER A 37 -11.49 0.70 -5.98
N LEU A 38 -12.42 1.62 -6.25
CA LEU A 38 -12.62 2.84 -5.46
C LEU A 38 -12.95 2.52 -3.99
N MET A 39 -13.84 1.54 -3.76
CA MET A 39 -14.18 1.10 -2.40
C MET A 39 -12.98 0.46 -1.70
N THR A 40 -12.16 -0.30 -2.42
CA THR A 40 -10.93 -0.91 -1.88
C THR A 40 -9.91 0.15 -1.48
N ASN A 41 -9.67 1.16 -2.34
CA ASN A 41 -8.77 2.27 -2.02
C ASN A 41 -9.28 3.08 -0.83
N SER A 42 -10.58 3.37 -0.77
CA SER A 42 -11.20 4.07 0.36
C SER A 42 -11.04 3.29 1.68
N ALA A 43 -11.17 1.96 1.63
CA ALA A 43 -10.96 1.10 2.78
C ALA A 43 -9.50 1.11 3.25
N PHE A 44 -8.52 1.09 2.33
CA PHE A 44 -7.11 1.20 2.68
C PHE A 44 -6.77 2.54 3.34
N GLU A 45 -7.31 3.65 2.83
CA GLU A 45 -7.14 4.96 3.44
C GLU A 45 -7.71 5.02 4.86
N LEU A 46 -8.88 4.40 5.08
CA LEU A 46 -9.50 4.33 6.40
C LEU A 46 -8.62 3.57 7.39
N VAL A 47 -8.11 2.39 7.02
CA VAL A 47 -7.22 1.60 7.88
C VAL A 47 -5.92 2.35 8.17
N ARG A 48 -5.34 2.99 7.15
CA ARG A 48 -4.11 3.78 7.29
C ARG A 48 -4.27 4.94 8.26
N ARG A 49 -5.36 5.69 8.13
CA ARG A 49 -5.67 6.80 9.03
C ARG A 49 -5.87 6.32 10.47
N ASN A 50 -6.63 5.23 10.66
CA ASN A 50 -6.87 4.68 11.98
C ASN A 50 -5.57 4.16 12.64
N GLU A 51 -4.68 3.52 11.87
CA GLU A 51 -3.35 3.13 12.36
C GLU A 51 -2.57 4.37 12.82
N TYR A 52 -2.56 5.43 12.02
CA TYR A 52 -1.88 6.69 12.38
C TYR A 52 -2.42 7.29 13.67
N GLU A 53 -3.75 7.34 13.85
CA GLU A 53 -4.40 7.88 15.06
C GLU A 53 -4.05 7.06 16.32
N ILE A 54 -3.96 5.72 16.20
CA ILE A 54 -3.53 4.84 17.30
C ILE A 54 -2.07 5.11 17.67
N LEU A 55 -1.18 5.24 16.69
CA LEU A 55 0.23 5.52 16.91
C LEU A 55 0.44 6.91 17.55
N ALA A 56 -0.34 7.91 17.11
CA ALA A 56 -0.31 9.26 17.66
C ALA A 56 -0.79 9.34 19.12
N THR A 57 -1.63 8.41 19.57
CA THR A 57 -2.16 8.38 20.94
C THR A 57 -1.08 8.03 21.98
N ALA A 58 -0.05 7.27 21.61
CA ALA A 58 1.04 6.92 22.52
C ALA A 58 2.40 6.74 21.80
N PRO A 59 3.02 7.84 21.34
CA PRO A 59 4.28 7.78 20.58
C PRO A 59 5.44 7.18 21.38
N LYS A 60 5.39 7.24 22.72
CA LYS A 60 6.42 6.63 23.59
C LYS A 60 6.33 5.11 23.64
N LEU A 61 5.14 4.54 23.44
CA LEU A 61 4.92 3.10 23.45
C LEU A 61 5.13 2.50 22.07
N PHE A 62 4.73 3.22 21.03
CA PHE A 62 4.83 2.76 19.65
C PHE A 62 6.05 3.36 18.95
N SER A 63 7.17 2.64 18.95
CA SER A 63 8.26 2.99 18.03
C SER A 63 7.79 2.74 16.59
N MET A 64 7.91 3.74 15.71
CA MET A 64 7.47 3.63 14.32
C MET A 64 8.09 2.45 13.57
N LYS A 65 9.26 1.96 14.01
CA LYS A 65 9.98 0.86 13.36
C LYS A 65 9.25 -0.50 13.40
N ARG A 66 8.30 -0.71 14.32
CA ARG A 66 7.53 -1.97 14.43
C ARG A 66 6.11 -1.73 14.91
N SER A 67 5.34 -0.92 14.16
CA SER A 67 3.97 -0.56 14.56
C SER A 67 3.09 -1.78 14.74
N TYR A 68 3.13 -2.74 13.81
CA TYR A 68 2.33 -3.96 13.92
C TYR A 68 2.68 -4.79 15.16
N ASP A 69 3.95 -5.12 15.39
CA ASP A 69 4.37 -5.96 16.52
C ASP A 69 3.95 -5.35 17.84
N THR A 70 4.15 -4.05 17.98
CA THR A 70 3.82 -3.34 19.22
C THR A 70 2.31 -3.35 19.46
N ILE A 71 1.50 -3.08 18.43
CA ILE A 71 0.05 -3.09 18.53
C ILE A 71 -0.47 -4.52 18.82
N ALA A 72 0.08 -5.52 18.14
CA ALA A 72 -0.26 -6.94 18.32
C ALA A 72 0.09 -7.46 19.73
N ILE A 73 1.26 -7.06 20.25
CA ILE A 73 1.71 -7.41 21.60
C ILE A 73 0.73 -6.91 22.66
N VAL A 74 0.17 -5.70 22.51
CA VAL A 74 -0.81 -5.17 23.49
C VAL A 74 -2.05 -6.06 23.60
N ILE A 75 -2.56 -6.57 22.46
CA ILE A 75 -3.68 -7.53 22.48
C ILE A 75 -3.25 -8.84 23.12
N PHE A 76 -2.05 -9.34 22.78
CA PHE A 76 -1.54 -10.57 23.34
C PHE A 76 -1.48 -10.53 24.87
N TYR A 77 -0.87 -9.49 25.44
CA TYR A 77 -0.81 -9.30 26.89
C TYR A 77 -2.21 -9.17 27.51
N ALA A 78 -3.10 -8.38 26.89
CA ALA A 78 -4.47 -8.24 27.40
C ALA A 78 -5.21 -9.60 27.46
N ASN A 79 -4.95 -10.49 26.49
CA ASN A 79 -5.54 -11.82 26.47
C ASN A 79 -4.89 -12.80 27.45
N THR A 80 -3.58 -12.73 27.70
CA THR A 80 -2.94 -13.59 28.71
C THR A 80 -3.39 -13.21 30.12
N PHE A 81 -3.53 -11.91 30.40
CA PHE A 81 -4.05 -11.41 31.69
C PHE A 81 -5.48 -11.88 31.97
N SER A 82 -6.36 -11.93 30.96
CA SER A 82 -7.74 -12.38 31.16
C SER A 82 -7.87 -13.87 31.52
N HIS A 83 -6.83 -14.67 31.25
CA HIS A 83 -6.78 -16.10 31.57
C HIS A 83 -5.96 -16.42 32.82
N SER A 84 -5.58 -15.40 33.60
CA SER A 84 -4.72 -15.53 34.79
C SER A 84 -3.38 -16.24 34.52
N GLN A 85 -2.90 -16.19 33.27
CA GLN A 85 -1.60 -16.74 32.91
C GLN A 85 -0.55 -15.65 32.99
N ASP A 86 0.59 -15.99 33.57
CA ASP A 86 1.76 -15.12 33.59
C ASP A 86 2.26 -14.90 32.14
N PRO A 87 2.25 -13.65 31.63
CA PRO A 87 2.66 -13.36 30.26
C PRO A 87 4.12 -13.73 30.00
N GLU A 88 4.99 -13.55 31.00
CA GLU A 88 6.42 -13.83 30.90
C GLU A 88 6.66 -15.32 30.64
N GLN A 89 6.03 -16.19 31.44
CA GLN A 89 6.11 -17.64 31.28
C GLN A 89 5.55 -18.11 29.92
N THR A 90 4.55 -17.42 29.40
CA THR A 90 3.90 -17.77 28.13
C THR A 90 4.78 -17.41 26.93
N ILE A 91 5.56 -16.32 27.01
CA ILE A 91 6.52 -15.91 25.98
C ILE A 91 7.75 -16.84 25.98
N THR A 92 8.25 -17.21 27.16
CA THR A 92 9.45 -18.07 27.28
C THR A 92 9.17 -19.53 26.90
N ALA A 93 7.97 -20.03 27.20
CA ALA A 93 7.56 -21.34 26.72
C ALA A 93 7.29 -21.26 25.21
N LYS A 94 7.97 -22.10 24.40
CA LYS A 94 7.71 -22.29 22.94
C LYS A 94 6.24 -22.60 22.56
N LYS A 95 5.30 -22.58 23.50
CA LYS A 95 3.85 -22.56 23.29
C LYS A 95 3.37 -21.44 22.35
N MET A 96 4.11 -20.34 22.19
CA MET A 96 3.81 -19.25 21.25
C MET A 96 3.73 -19.65 19.77
N LEU A 97 4.22 -20.83 19.38
CA LEU A 97 4.20 -21.28 17.99
C LEU A 97 2.89 -21.97 17.58
N ARG A 98 2.01 -22.33 18.53
CA ARG A 98 0.73 -22.94 18.16
C ARG A 98 -0.23 -21.85 17.67
N PRO A 99 -0.75 -21.95 16.43
CA PRO A 99 -1.76 -21.03 15.94
C PRO A 99 -2.95 -20.99 16.90
N THR A 100 -3.25 -19.82 17.44
CA THR A 100 -4.45 -19.63 18.26
C THR A 100 -5.56 -19.03 17.41
N ARG A 101 -6.82 -19.08 17.88
CA ARG A 101 -7.91 -18.32 17.22
C ARG A 101 -7.62 -16.81 17.19
N PHE A 102 -6.82 -16.30 18.13
CA PHE A 102 -6.36 -14.91 18.15
C PHE A 102 -5.38 -14.59 17.04
N ASP A 103 -4.60 -15.56 16.55
CA ASP A 103 -3.67 -15.36 15.43
C ASP A 103 -4.42 -14.90 14.17
N ASN A 104 -5.62 -15.44 13.92
CA ASN A 104 -6.47 -14.99 12.83
C ASN A 104 -7.04 -13.58 13.08
N PHE A 105 -7.40 -13.29 14.33
CA PHE A 105 -7.96 -11.99 14.72
C PHE A 105 -6.98 -10.83 14.50
N ILE A 106 -5.68 -11.03 14.67
CA ILE A 106 -4.70 -9.97 14.43
C ILE A 106 -3.99 -10.07 13.07
N HIS A 107 -4.38 -11.03 12.22
CA HIS A 107 -3.65 -11.37 10.98
C HIS A 107 -2.19 -11.78 11.21
N LEU A 108 -1.92 -12.50 12.31
CA LEU A 108 -0.57 -12.92 12.70
C LEU A 108 0.10 -13.82 11.67
N SER A 109 -0.68 -14.65 10.97
CA SER A 109 -0.16 -15.50 9.90
C SER A 109 0.41 -14.67 8.75
N THR A 110 -0.33 -13.64 8.31
CA THR A 110 0.09 -12.72 7.26
C THR A 110 1.34 -11.93 7.67
N SER A 111 1.37 -11.39 8.89
CA SER A 111 2.54 -10.65 9.38
C SER A 111 3.77 -11.54 9.54
N ARG A 112 3.63 -12.78 10.03
CA ARG A 112 4.74 -13.76 10.08
C ARG A 112 5.32 -14.05 8.69
N ILE A 113 4.49 -14.10 7.65
CA ILE A 113 4.97 -14.26 6.27
C ILE A 113 5.79 -13.03 5.84
N LEU A 114 5.28 -11.82 6.12
CA LEU A 114 6.00 -10.57 5.81
C LEU A 114 7.32 -10.44 6.58
N MET A 115 7.36 -10.86 7.85
CA MET A 115 8.59 -10.90 8.66
C MET A 115 9.64 -11.85 8.07
N LYS A 116 9.22 -13.05 7.66
CA LYS A 116 10.13 -13.99 6.98
C LYS A 116 10.68 -13.37 5.70
N TYR A 117 9.86 -12.63 4.97
CA TYR A 117 10.31 -11.94 3.77
C TYR A 117 11.33 -10.83 4.09
N ASP A 118 11.07 -9.99 5.10
CA ASP A 118 12.02 -8.97 5.55
C ASP A 118 13.38 -9.59 5.90
N PHE A 119 13.36 -10.68 6.68
CA PHE A 119 14.55 -11.42 7.04
C PHE A 119 15.31 -11.94 5.81
N LEU A 120 14.62 -12.55 4.85
CA LEU A 120 15.23 -13.08 3.63
C LEU A 120 15.74 -11.97 2.71
N SER A 121 15.08 -10.82 2.67
CA SER A 121 15.52 -9.67 1.86
C SER A 121 16.80 -9.02 2.34
N LYS A 122 17.17 -9.26 3.61
CA LYS A 122 18.41 -8.78 4.25
C LYS A 122 19.55 -9.79 4.18
N MET A 123 19.29 -11.04 3.79
CA MET A 123 20.36 -12.00 3.56
C MET A 123 21.22 -11.50 2.40
N GLU A 124 22.53 -11.44 2.61
CA GLU A 124 23.48 -10.90 1.64
C GLU A 124 23.36 -11.63 0.28
N PRO A 125 23.50 -10.90 -0.84
CA PRO A 125 23.44 -11.45 -2.19
C PRO A 125 24.58 -12.46 -2.47
N ASP A 126 25.61 -12.49 -1.63
CA ASP A 126 26.75 -13.39 -1.76
C ASP A 126 26.45 -14.83 -1.32
N SER A 127 25.24 -15.12 -0.82
CA SER A 127 24.78 -16.50 -0.61
C SER A 127 24.38 -17.12 -1.96
N PRO A 128 25.16 -18.07 -2.51
CA PRO A 128 24.85 -18.65 -3.80
C PRO A 128 23.62 -19.56 -3.68
N GLY A 129 22.51 -19.16 -4.31
CA GLY A 129 21.44 -20.09 -4.69
C GLY A 129 20.05 -19.90 -4.08
N TYR A 130 19.75 -18.82 -3.35
CA TYR A 130 18.36 -18.55 -3.01
C TYR A 130 17.66 -17.90 -4.21
N PRO A 131 16.63 -18.54 -4.81
CA PRO A 131 15.84 -17.90 -5.84
C PRO A 131 15.24 -16.62 -5.24
N ILE A 132 15.33 -15.51 -6.00
CA ILE A 132 14.64 -14.27 -5.64
C ILE A 132 13.19 -14.67 -5.38
N LEU A 133 12.75 -14.53 -4.13
CA LEU A 133 11.36 -14.78 -3.77
C LEU A 133 10.55 -13.74 -4.51
N SER A 134 10.00 -14.12 -5.67
CA SER A 134 8.96 -13.35 -6.31
C SER A 134 7.82 -13.32 -5.31
N PHE A 135 7.62 -12.18 -4.67
CA PHE A 135 6.39 -11.92 -3.94
C PHE A 135 5.23 -12.41 -4.83
N PRO A 136 4.24 -13.14 -4.29
CA PRO A 136 2.99 -13.38 -5.02
C PRO A 136 2.40 -12.05 -5.53
N LEU A 137 2.66 -10.95 -4.79
CA LEU A 137 2.38 -9.56 -5.17
C LEU A 137 3.20 -9.04 -6.37
N HIS A 138 4.47 -9.43 -6.51
CA HIS A 138 5.42 -8.92 -7.50
C HIS A 138 5.21 -9.56 -8.89
N ALA A 139 4.83 -10.85 -8.96
CA ALA A 139 4.65 -11.54 -10.23
C ALA A 139 3.41 -11.04 -11.02
N GLY A 140 2.36 -10.59 -10.33
CA GLY A 140 1.13 -10.11 -10.97
C GLY A 140 1.22 -8.68 -11.52
N TYR A 141 1.91 -7.79 -10.81
CA TYR A 141 1.89 -6.34 -11.06
C TYR A 141 3.16 -5.79 -11.72
N SER A 142 4.36 -6.32 -11.44
CA SER A 142 5.62 -5.76 -11.96
C SER A 142 5.92 -6.09 -13.43
N SER A 143 5.07 -6.87 -14.11
CA SER A 143 5.29 -7.22 -15.51
C SER A 143 5.00 -6.08 -16.50
N TYR A 144 4.89 -4.81 -16.07
CA TYR A 144 4.72 -3.69 -17.00
C TYR A 144 5.29 -2.36 -16.47
N SER A 145 6.48 -1.98 -16.96
CA SER A 145 6.99 -0.60 -16.91
C SER A 145 6.74 0.17 -18.22
N GLU A 146 6.10 -0.46 -19.21
CA GLU A 146 5.97 0.07 -20.58
C GLU A 146 4.64 0.79 -20.87
N VAL A 147 3.67 0.83 -19.94
CA VAL A 147 2.45 1.68 -20.05
C VAL A 147 2.59 2.88 -19.11
N ARG A 148 3.66 3.65 -19.27
CA ARG A 148 3.91 4.87 -18.47
C ARG A 148 3.31 6.15 -19.10
N GLY A 149 2.45 6.01 -20.11
CA GLY A 149 2.03 7.14 -20.95
C GLY A 149 0.61 7.67 -20.76
N THR A 150 -0.37 6.86 -20.31
CA THR A 150 -1.78 7.21 -20.55
C THR A 150 -2.72 6.81 -19.42
N LEU A 151 -2.48 7.31 -18.22
CA LEU A 151 -3.49 7.70 -17.24
C LEU A 151 -2.72 8.32 -16.09
N ASP A 152 -3.08 9.54 -15.69
CA ASP A 152 -2.55 10.20 -14.50
C ASP A 152 -3.06 9.47 -13.24
N MET A 153 -2.66 8.20 -13.07
CA MET A 153 -2.61 7.58 -11.76
C MET A 153 -1.56 8.38 -11.02
N ASN A 154 -2.03 9.27 -10.15
CA ASN A 154 -1.20 10.14 -9.34
C ASN A 154 0.00 9.33 -8.83
N LYS A 155 1.24 9.78 -9.10
CA LYS A 155 2.48 9.12 -8.62
C LYS A 155 2.39 8.66 -7.16
N LYS A 156 1.58 9.37 -6.37
CA LYS A 156 1.20 9.09 -4.99
C LYS A 156 0.58 7.71 -4.73
N GLU A 157 -0.28 7.15 -5.58
CA GLU A 157 -0.96 5.87 -5.30
C GLU A 157 -0.04 4.66 -5.52
N GLU A 158 0.76 4.70 -6.59
CA GLU A 158 1.82 3.72 -6.83
C GLU A 158 2.90 3.86 -5.76
N GLU A 159 3.31 5.09 -5.43
CA GLU A 159 4.20 5.32 -4.30
C GLU A 159 3.62 4.80 -2.98
N ASP A 160 2.31 4.89 -2.70
CA ASP A 160 1.78 4.54 -1.38
C ASP A 160 1.76 3.02 -1.12
N ALA A 161 1.31 2.20 -2.07
CA ALA A 161 1.32 0.73 -1.91
C ALA A 161 2.75 0.16 -1.97
N PHE A 162 3.56 0.65 -2.92
CA PHE A 162 4.98 0.28 -2.98
C PHE A 162 5.79 0.93 -1.87
N SER A 163 5.34 2.02 -1.23
CA SER A 163 6.03 2.60 -0.06
C SER A 163 5.98 1.64 1.11
N GLY A 164 4.88 0.91 1.30
CA GLY A 164 4.78 -0.10 2.35
C GLY A 164 5.83 -1.20 2.15
N LEU A 165 5.92 -1.74 0.93
CA LEU A 165 6.92 -2.76 0.58
C LEU A 165 8.35 -2.21 0.56
N ARG A 166 8.53 -0.95 0.15
CA ARG A 166 9.82 -0.26 0.15
C ARG A 166 10.28 0.04 1.57
N LYS A 167 9.40 0.51 2.45
CA LYS A 167 9.67 0.68 3.88
C LYS A 167 9.94 -0.65 4.56
N LEU A 168 9.22 -1.70 4.20
CA LEU A 168 9.55 -3.05 4.63
C LEU A 168 10.98 -3.41 4.21
N ARG A 169 11.30 -3.28 2.92
CA ARG A 169 12.62 -3.62 2.38
C ARG A 169 13.77 -2.77 2.94
N MET A 170 13.57 -1.46 3.05
CA MET A 170 14.62 -0.50 3.41
C MET A 170 14.75 -0.33 4.92
N GLU A 171 13.62 -0.33 5.64
CA GLU A 171 13.55 0.05 7.06
C GLU A 171 13.15 -1.14 7.95
N GLY A 172 12.67 -2.26 7.38
CA GLY A 172 12.17 -3.41 8.12
C GLY A 172 10.83 -3.17 8.83
N ILE A 173 10.08 -2.15 8.41
CA ILE A 173 8.85 -1.75 9.09
C ILE A 173 7.65 -2.50 8.51
N ILE A 174 6.96 -3.25 9.37
CA ILE A 174 5.68 -3.88 9.06
C ILE A 174 4.58 -3.04 9.70
N SER A 175 3.80 -2.36 8.86
CA SER A 175 2.61 -1.62 9.29
C SER A 175 1.37 -2.50 9.30
N VAL A 176 0.38 -2.13 10.12
CA VAL A 176 -0.93 -2.81 10.11
C VAL A 176 -1.58 -2.67 8.74
N SER A 177 -1.48 -1.50 8.12
CA SER A 177 -1.96 -1.24 6.77
C SER A 177 -1.35 -2.18 5.73
N LEU A 178 -0.05 -2.48 5.83
CA LEU A 178 0.63 -3.42 4.93
C LEU A 178 0.16 -4.86 5.15
N VAL A 179 -0.02 -5.27 6.41
CA VAL A 179 -0.57 -6.59 6.75
C VAL A 179 -1.98 -6.74 6.22
N PHE A 180 -2.81 -5.71 6.39
CA PHE A 180 -4.17 -5.66 5.88
C PHE A 180 -4.22 -5.74 4.35
N ALA A 181 -3.44 -4.91 3.64
CA ALA A 181 -3.36 -4.92 2.18
C ALA A 181 -2.92 -6.30 1.65
N SER A 182 -1.92 -6.91 2.29
CA SER A 182 -1.46 -8.26 1.96
C SER A 182 -2.57 -9.30 2.16
N ARG A 183 -3.38 -9.16 3.23
CA ARG A 183 -4.51 -10.06 3.47
C ARG A 183 -5.62 -9.90 2.42
N ILE A 184 -5.99 -8.66 2.09
CA ILE A 184 -6.97 -8.38 1.02
C ILE A 184 -6.50 -8.98 -0.30
N PHE A 185 -5.21 -8.83 -0.64
CA PHE A 185 -4.68 -9.42 -1.86
C PHE A 185 -4.84 -10.95 -1.91
N LEU A 186 -4.57 -11.65 -0.81
CA LEU A 186 -4.79 -13.10 -0.72
C LEU A 186 -6.26 -13.45 -0.93
N ASP A 187 -7.17 -12.72 -0.28
CA ASP A 187 -8.61 -12.93 -0.45
C ASP A 187 -9.05 -12.65 -1.90
N LEU A 188 -8.50 -11.64 -2.58
CA LEU A 188 -8.77 -11.37 -3.99
C LEU A 188 -8.34 -12.50 -4.90
N HIS A 189 -7.17 -13.07 -4.63
CA HIS A 189 -6.68 -14.23 -5.38
C HIS A 189 -7.62 -15.43 -5.18
N ASP A 190 -8.11 -15.66 -3.97
CA ASP A 190 -9.06 -16.73 -3.67
C ASP A 190 -10.45 -16.48 -4.32
N ILE A 191 -10.93 -15.24 -4.30
CA ILE A 191 -12.24 -14.88 -4.89
C ILE A 191 -12.16 -14.96 -6.41
N LEU A 192 -11.21 -14.27 -7.03
CA LEU A 192 -11.15 -14.12 -8.49
C LEU A 192 -10.51 -15.33 -9.17
N GLY A 193 -9.61 -16.06 -8.49
CA GLY A 193 -8.90 -17.19 -9.06
C GLY A 193 -8.22 -16.84 -10.38
N SER A 194 -8.48 -17.64 -11.42
CA SER A 194 -7.94 -17.41 -12.77
C SER A 194 -8.47 -16.14 -13.45
N GLU A 195 -9.59 -15.59 -12.99
CA GLU A 195 -10.20 -14.38 -13.56
C GLU A 195 -9.45 -13.09 -13.20
N ILE A 196 -8.46 -13.15 -12.32
CA ILE A 196 -7.63 -11.98 -11.98
C ILE A 196 -6.97 -11.37 -13.24
N LYS A 197 -6.66 -12.21 -14.23
CA LYS A 197 -6.14 -11.78 -15.55
C LYS A 197 -7.18 -11.03 -16.37
N MET A 198 -8.48 -11.29 -16.19
CA MET A 198 -9.55 -10.54 -16.86
C MET A 198 -9.72 -9.15 -16.28
N GLY A 199 -9.61 -9.00 -14.96
CA GLY A 199 -9.67 -7.69 -14.29
C GLY A 199 -8.66 -6.71 -14.92
N ARG A 200 -7.43 -7.17 -15.15
CA ARG A 200 -6.39 -6.41 -15.87
C ARG A 200 -6.83 -5.96 -17.26
N ARG A 201 -7.43 -6.84 -18.06
CA ARG A 201 -7.91 -6.48 -19.41
C ARG A 201 -9.03 -5.46 -19.34
N HIS A 202 -9.98 -5.62 -18.42
CA HIS A 202 -11.08 -4.67 -18.24
C HIS A 202 -10.56 -3.28 -17.85
N LEU A 203 -9.59 -3.22 -16.95
CA LEU A 203 -9.00 -1.96 -16.52
C LEU A 203 -8.29 -1.24 -17.67
N ASN A 204 -7.52 -1.98 -18.49
CA ASN A 204 -6.90 -1.42 -19.70
C ASN A 204 -7.94 -0.90 -20.70
N VAL A 205 -9.00 -1.67 -20.95
CA VAL A 205 -10.06 -1.25 -21.88
C VAL A 205 -10.78 0.01 -21.38
N THR A 206 -11.09 0.07 -20.08
CA THR A 206 -11.72 1.24 -19.46
C THR A 206 -10.80 2.45 -19.47
N GLY A 207 -9.52 2.29 -19.11
CA GLY A 207 -8.52 3.36 -19.19
C GLY A 207 -8.40 3.92 -20.61
N ASN A 208 -8.31 3.06 -21.62
CA ASN A 208 -8.27 3.47 -23.03
C ASN A 208 -9.57 4.16 -23.51
N ARG A 209 -10.72 3.87 -22.90
CA ARG A 209 -11.97 4.59 -23.19
C ARG A 209 -11.98 5.97 -22.55
N ILE A 210 -11.57 6.07 -21.29
CA ILE A 210 -11.48 7.34 -20.56
C ILE A 210 -10.48 8.27 -21.24
N GLY A 211 -9.28 7.77 -21.59
CA GLY A 211 -8.27 8.55 -22.31
C GLY A 211 -8.80 9.16 -23.61
N ARG A 212 -9.44 8.34 -24.45
CA ARG A 212 -10.07 8.81 -25.71
C ARG A 212 -11.18 9.84 -25.48
N ASN A 213 -11.97 9.68 -24.43
CA ASN A 213 -13.02 10.65 -24.11
C ASN A 213 -12.43 11.98 -23.63
N LEU A 214 -11.37 11.94 -22.82
CA LEU A 214 -10.69 13.15 -22.34
C LEU A 214 -9.99 13.91 -23.49
N GLU A 215 -9.36 13.19 -24.42
CA GLU A 215 -8.82 13.75 -25.66
C GLU A 215 -9.91 14.44 -26.49
N ALA A 216 -11.07 13.78 -26.65
CA ALA A 216 -12.19 14.34 -27.40
C ALA A 216 -12.79 15.61 -26.76
N THR A 217 -12.68 15.77 -25.44
CA THR A 217 -13.15 16.98 -24.73
C THR A 217 -12.20 18.17 -24.82
N GLY A 218 -11.03 18.04 -25.46
CA GLY A 218 -10.08 19.15 -25.64
C GLY A 218 -9.35 19.60 -24.36
N VAL A 219 -9.60 18.95 -23.21
CA VAL A 219 -9.00 19.27 -21.91
C VAL A 219 -7.46 19.19 -21.92
N PHE A 220 -6.88 18.44 -22.87
CA PHE A 220 -5.43 18.32 -23.06
C PHE A 220 -4.87 19.11 -24.26
N SER A 221 -5.71 19.81 -25.04
CA SER A 221 -5.26 20.44 -26.29
C SER A 221 -4.63 21.83 -26.12
N GLU A 222 -4.83 22.53 -24.99
CA GLU A 222 -4.39 23.93 -24.86
C GLU A 222 -2.99 24.13 -24.24
N ALA A 223 -2.43 23.13 -23.55
CA ALA A 223 -1.10 23.28 -22.92
C ALA A 223 0.09 23.02 -23.87
N GLY A 224 -0.15 22.47 -25.07
CA GLY A 224 0.91 22.08 -25.99
C GLY A 224 1.34 23.14 -27.02
N HIS A 225 0.60 24.24 -27.17
CA HIS A 225 0.85 25.23 -28.24
C HIS A 225 1.59 26.50 -27.81
N GLN A 226 1.89 26.68 -26.51
CA GLN A 226 2.60 27.87 -26.03
C GLN A 226 4.10 27.67 -25.77
N MET A 227 4.65 26.49 -26.05
CA MET A 227 6.08 26.18 -25.81
C MET A 227 6.91 26.00 -27.09
N ALA A 228 6.37 26.34 -28.26
CA ALA A 228 7.07 26.31 -29.55
C ALA A 228 7.58 27.69 -30.02
N CYS A 229 7.39 28.75 -29.21
CA CYS A 229 7.83 30.11 -29.52
C CYS A 229 8.88 30.63 -28.52
N TYR A 230 9.94 29.86 -28.27
CA TYR A 230 11.20 30.44 -27.78
C TYR A 230 12.31 29.96 -28.72
N GLY A 231 12.65 30.84 -29.66
CA GLY A 231 13.74 30.67 -30.59
C GLY A 231 15.06 30.53 -29.86
N THR A 232 15.87 29.58 -30.33
CA THR A 232 17.30 29.50 -30.07
C THR A 232 17.97 30.71 -30.72
N ASP A 233 18.30 31.71 -29.91
CA ASP A 233 19.20 32.81 -30.31
C ASP A 233 20.59 32.51 -29.75
N ASP A 234 21.45 31.99 -30.62
CA ASP A 234 22.87 31.75 -30.38
C ASP A 234 23.62 33.09 -30.37
N ARG A 235 23.98 33.59 -29.18
CA ARG A 235 25.09 34.54 -29.02
C ARG A 235 25.95 34.21 -27.82
N ILE A 236 27.05 33.53 -28.13
CA ILE A 236 28.26 33.48 -27.32
C ILE A 236 28.87 34.88 -27.28
N ALA A 237 28.83 35.54 -26.11
CA ALA A 237 29.68 36.68 -25.81
C ALA A 237 30.01 36.72 -24.31
N HIS A 238 31.31 36.84 -24.05
CA HIS A 238 31.96 36.89 -22.76
C HIS A 238 31.41 37.95 -21.78
N GLY A 239 31.38 37.60 -20.50
CA GLY A 239 31.87 38.50 -19.45
C GLY A 239 30.86 39.10 -18.47
N ARG A 240 31.13 38.82 -17.19
CA ARG A 240 30.83 39.61 -15.98
C ARG A 240 29.36 39.71 -15.53
N TYR A 241 29.12 39.02 -14.41
CA TYR A 241 27.99 39.23 -13.51
C TYR A 241 27.92 40.68 -13.03
N VAL A 242 26.82 41.37 -13.33
CA VAL A 242 26.35 42.54 -12.59
C VAL A 242 24.87 42.33 -12.29
N PHE A 243 24.54 42.29 -10.99
CA PHE A 243 23.18 42.28 -10.46
C PHE A 243 22.45 43.57 -10.85
N ARG A 244 21.24 43.47 -11.41
CA ARG A 244 20.30 44.60 -11.42
C ARG A 244 18.86 44.11 -11.25
N GLN A 245 18.23 44.57 -10.18
CA GLN A 245 16.80 44.48 -9.90
C GLN A 245 16.00 45.25 -10.96
N SER A 246 14.84 44.73 -11.35
CA SER A 246 13.84 45.48 -12.14
C SER A 246 12.45 45.20 -11.56
N THR A 247 11.81 46.25 -11.07
CA THR A 247 10.39 46.32 -10.73
C THR A 247 9.54 46.45 -12.00
N PRO A 248 8.27 46.02 -12.00
CA PRO A 248 7.37 46.18 -13.14
C PRO A 248 6.61 47.53 -13.05
N ILE A 249 6.40 48.17 -14.21
CA ILE A 249 5.44 49.25 -14.40
C ILE A 249 4.33 48.70 -15.29
N CYS A 250 3.09 48.78 -14.80
CA CYS A 250 1.87 48.47 -15.53
C CYS A 250 1.55 49.58 -16.55
N HIS A 251 0.97 49.19 -17.67
CA HIS A 251 -0.04 49.97 -18.39
C HIS A 251 -1.15 49.03 -18.82
#